data_AF-A0A5C1AEQ1-F1
#
_entry.id   AF-A0A5C1AEQ1-F1
#
_cell.length_a   1.000
_cell.length_b   1.000
_cell.length_c   1.000
_cell.angle_alpha   90.00
_cell.angle_beta   90.00
_cell.angle_gamma   90.00
#
_symmetry.space_group_name_H-M   'P 1'
#
loop_
_entity.id
_entity.type
_entity.pdbx_description
1 polymer ?
#
loop_
_entity_poly.entity_id
_entity_poly.type
_entity_poly.pdbx_seq_one_letter_code
_entity_poly.pdbx_strand_id
1 'polypeptide(L)'
;MTTTLEPEPKIRLYPALIMVGLAAAAFVFLPIVFPRTPYHFLLGLGGPTIASIGILLWWLRGSRVRGAFRWLPVGLFLVPALANMLVFYRPSMITVLLFGFPLVAFLWVAWLVISRPAPRLVQLAGLLGVIVGGWALFTMVRIDETNAEIEPELDWRWHPTKMESFQQERAKWAAAAPRSDAITVGPGDWAEFRGPKRDDNATGVTIDTDWNTHPPKLLWKHRIGAGWGSFAVVGDKLFTQEQVDEQQEAVTCYTTTTGALVWEYRYPARFYEQIAGVGPRGTPTIVGGRAYTFGGSGKLVCLDAAKGTSVWERDVPADTGAKVQQWGYSSSPLVAQGVVVVFANGPGGKGTAAYKTDTGELAWTAGNGTFGYSSAQLAKLGGVDQILMVSDVGIESYQPADGKVLWVHDWKQRGVNRVSQPAVLSDTDLLIGTGVGTDQGTQRVHVTRDGDTWKTEVVWKSKNLKPYFNDGVVHVGHFYGFDDKSFTCIDLKDGSRKWKTGTQYGHGQVLLLGDQAVLVVQAVDGKIILVAANPDEHTEIAKLQALDGKTWNHPVVAHGNLFVRNNSEVAVYELNLK
;
A
#
# COMPACT_ATOMS: atom_id res chain seq x y z
N MET A 1 17.34 33.53 -66.19
CA MET A 1 16.65 33.85 -64.92
C MET A 1 17.21 32.96 -63.84
N THR A 2 18.21 33.46 -63.11
CA THR A 2 18.75 32.82 -61.90
C THR A 2 17.75 33.07 -60.78
N THR A 3 16.89 32.10 -60.50
CA THR A 3 16.04 32.09 -59.31
C THR A 3 16.95 31.98 -58.09
N THR A 4 17.24 33.13 -57.47
CA THR A 4 17.79 33.18 -56.12
C THR A 4 16.75 32.58 -55.18
N LEU A 5 16.90 31.29 -54.86
CA LEU A 5 16.12 30.63 -53.81
C LEU A 5 16.38 31.41 -52.52
N GLU A 6 15.34 32.10 -52.01
CA GLU A 6 15.41 32.75 -50.69
C GLU A 6 15.90 31.72 -49.66
N PRO A 7 16.82 32.10 -48.75
CA PRO A 7 17.30 31.20 -47.72
C PRO A 7 16.11 30.76 -46.87
N GLU A 8 15.83 29.46 -46.93
CA GLU A 8 14.73 28.85 -46.24
C GLU A 8 14.76 29.22 -44.73
N PRO A 9 13.62 29.65 -44.15
CA PRO A 9 13.61 30.17 -42.79
C PRO A 9 14.04 29.09 -41.78
N LYS A 10 15.07 29.41 -40.97
CA LYS A 10 15.60 28.55 -39.91
C LYS A 10 14.52 28.23 -38.86
N ILE A 11 14.59 27.02 -38.29
CA ILE A 11 13.68 26.57 -37.23
C ILE A 11 13.87 27.44 -35.98
N ARG A 12 12.78 27.96 -35.44
CA ARG A 12 12.79 28.86 -34.26
C ARG A 12 12.79 28.04 -32.97
N LEU A 13 13.97 27.66 -32.45
CA LEU A 13 14.11 26.71 -31.34
C LEU A 13 13.81 27.28 -29.94
N TYR A 14 13.98 28.57 -29.71
CA TYR A 14 13.92 29.11 -28.34
C TYR A 14 12.59 28.85 -27.60
N PRO A 15 11.39 28.83 -28.23
CA PRO A 15 10.16 28.51 -27.50
C PRO A 15 10.17 27.06 -26.99
N ALA A 16 10.68 26.13 -27.78
CA ALA A 16 10.83 24.73 -27.38
C ALA A 16 11.84 24.58 -26.23
N LEU A 17 12.96 25.30 -26.29
CA LEU A 17 13.97 25.32 -25.22
C LEU A 17 13.41 25.89 -23.91
N ILE A 18 12.59 26.95 -23.97
CA ILE A 18 11.92 27.49 -22.79
C ILE A 18 11.00 26.43 -22.18
N MET A 19 10.21 25.70 -22.98
CA MET A 19 9.30 24.67 -22.47
C MET A 19 10.06 23.50 -21.82
N VAL A 20 11.16 23.04 -22.43
CA VAL A 20 12.02 22.01 -21.83
C VAL A 20 12.68 22.52 -20.54
N GLY A 21 13.19 23.76 -20.55
CA GLY A 21 13.79 24.38 -19.37
C GLY A 21 12.81 24.57 -18.22
N LEU A 22 11.58 24.99 -18.50
CA LEU A 22 10.51 25.09 -17.51
C LEU A 22 10.08 23.71 -16.98
N ALA A 23 10.01 22.69 -17.83
CA ALA A 23 9.70 21.33 -17.39
C ALA A 23 10.81 20.77 -16.50
N ALA A 24 12.08 20.97 -16.86
CA ALA A 24 13.23 20.55 -16.05
C ALA A 24 13.28 21.33 -14.72
N ALA A 25 13.05 22.64 -14.74
CA ALA A 25 12.96 23.45 -13.53
C ALA A 25 11.79 22.99 -12.65
N ALA A 26 10.61 22.72 -13.21
CA ALA A 26 9.49 22.18 -12.46
C ALA A 26 9.84 20.83 -11.83
N PHE A 27 10.48 19.93 -12.59
CA PHE A 27 10.91 18.62 -12.11
C PHE A 27 11.93 18.70 -10.97
N VAL A 28 12.80 19.71 -10.95
CA VAL A 28 13.81 19.90 -9.89
C VAL A 28 13.27 20.70 -8.69
N PHE A 29 12.61 21.83 -8.95
CA PHE A 29 12.20 22.78 -7.90
C PHE A 29 10.92 22.36 -7.18
N LEU A 30 9.95 21.71 -7.86
CA LEU A 30 8.72 21.28 -7.19
C LEU A 30 8.95 20.21 -6.10
N PRO A 31 9.81 19.19 -6.27
CA PRO A 31 10.16 18.30 -5.17
C PRO A 31 10.76 19.02 -3.97
N ILE A 32 11.52 20.10 -4.20
CA ILE A 32 12.16 20.87 -3.13
C ILE A 32 11.13 21.71 -2.37
N VAL A 33 10.20 22.36 -3.08
CA VAL A 33 9.25 23.31 -2.50
C VAL A 33 7.99 22.64 -1.97
N PHE A 34 7.51 21.58 -2.63
CA PHE A 34 6.29 20.85 -2.28
C PHE A 34 6.52 19.34 -2.18
N PRO A 35 7.49 18.84 -1.39
CA PRO A 35 7.78 17.41 -1.34
C PRO A 35 6.52 16.59 -0.99
N ARG A 36 6.28 15.52 -1.75
CA ARG A 36 5.34 14.44 -1.41
C ARG A 36 3.87 14.85 -1.21
N THR A 37 3.45 15.94 -1.83
CA THR A 37 2.03 16.30 -1.93
C THR A 37 1.39 15.68 -3.19
N PRO A 38 0.06 15.54 -3.28
CA PRO A 38 -0.59 15.18 -4.55
C PRO A 38 -0.20 16.15 -5.68
N TYR A 39 0.07 17.42 -5.36
CA TYR A 39 0.58 18.43 -6.29
C TYR A 39 2.00 18.14 -6.78
N HIS A 40 2.87 17.58 -5.94
CA HIS A 40 4.20 17.11 -6.37
C HIS A 40 4.09 16.06 -7.47
N PHE A 41 3.19 15.08 -7.27
CA PHE A 41 2.97 14.01 -8.23
C PHE A 41 2.28 14.54 -9.50
N LEU A 42 1.20 15.32 -9.35
CA LEU A 42 0.45 15.90 -10.46
C LEU A 42 1.28 16.87 -11.31
N LEU A 43 2.08 17.74 -10.69
CA LEU A 43 2.85 18.76 -11.40
C LEU A 43 4.25 18.25 -11.81
N GLY A 44 4.87 17.38 -11.01
CA GLY A 44 6.16 16.78 -11.32
C GLY A 44 6.09 15.80 -12.50
N LEU A 45 5.06 14.96 -12.55
CA LEU A 45 4.85 14.04 -13.67
C LEU A 45 4.03 14.66 -14.81
N GLY A 46 3.05 15.53 -14.50
CA GLY A 46 2.22 16.17 -15.52
C GLY A 46 2.90 17.34 -16.24
N GLY A 47 3.84 18.04 -15.59
CA GLY A 47 4.58 19.16 -16.17
C GLY A 47 5.32 18.79 -17.47
N PRO A 48 6.11 17.69 -17.49
CA PRO A 48 6.72 17.18 -18.72
C PRO A 48 5.69 16.82 -19.81
N THR A 49 4.52 16.28 -19.46
CA THR A 49 3.44 16.01 -20.42
C THR A 49 2.87 17.30 -21.00
N ILE A 50 2.63 18.31 -20.18
CA ILE A 50 2.18 19.65 -20.63
C ILE A 50 3.22 20.28 -21.56
N ALA A 51 4.50 20.18 -21.22
CA ALA A 51 5.59 20.65 -22.08
C ALA A 51 5.61 19.91 -23.43
N SER A 52 5.33 18.60 -23.44
CA SER A 52 5.23 17.81 -24.68
C SER A 52 4.09 18.29 -25.58
N ILE A 53 2.92 18.60 -25.00
CA ILE A 53 1.80 19.22 -25.72
C ILE A 53 2.20 20.60 -26.27
N GLY A 54 2.88 21.41 -25.46
CA GLY A 54 3.43 22.70 -25.87
C GLY A 54 4.40 22.59 -27.04
N ILE A 55 5.29 21.60 -27.03
CA ILE A 55 6.24 21.31 -28.13
C ILE A 55 5.48 20.97 -29.41
N LEU A 56 4.41 20.17 -29.35
CA LEU A 56 3.57 19.88 -30.53
C LEU A 56 2.91 21.14 -31.09
N LEU A 57 2.34 21.99 -30.22
CA LEU A 57 1.71 23.24 -30.62
C LEU A 57 2.73 24.21 -31.24
N TRP A 58 3.91 24.33 -30.63
CA TRP A 58 5.02 25.09 -31.19
C TRP A 58 5.45 24.54 -32.54
N TRP A 59 5.57 23.22 -32.69
CA TRP A 59 5.93 22.62 -33.96
C TRP A 59 4.93 22.98 -35.05
N LEU A 60 3.65 22.87 -34.75
CA LEU A 60 2.56 23.13 -35.69
C LEU A 60 2.40 24.61 -36.03
N ARG A 61 2.67 25.55 -35.11
CA ARG A 61 2.33 26.98 -35.29
C ARG A 61 3.55 27.92 -35.30
N GLY A 62 4.64 27.56 -34.64
CA GLY A 62 5.77 28.44 -34.34
C GLY A 62 7.14 28.01 -34.91
N SER A 63 7.28 26.78 -35.41
CA SER A 63 8.56 26.24 -35.91
C SER A 63 9.03 26.80 -37.26
N ARG A 64 8.11 27.41 -38.04
CA ARG A 64 8.31 27.85 -39.43
C ARG A 64 8.51 26.71 -40.45
N VAL A 65 8.30 25.46 -40.06
CA VAL A 65 8.31 24.31 -40.97
C VAL A 65 7.00 24.23 -41.77
N ARG A 66 7.11 23.97 -43.08
CA ARG A 66 5.98 23.91 -44.02
C ARG A 66 5.99 22.56 -44.77
N GLY A 67 4.90 22.28 -45.50
CA GLY A 67 4.77 21.07 -46.32
C GLY A 67 4.60 19.80 -45.48
N ALA A 68 4.88 18.64 -46.09
CA ALA A 68 4.71 17.32 -45.45
C ALA A 68 5.47 17.19 -44.12
N PHE A 69 6.65 17.81 -44.01
CA PHE A 69 7.47 17.81 -42.79
C PHE A 69 6.84 18.56 -41.61
N ARG A 70 5.78 19.36 -41.82
CA ARG A 70 5.00 19.93 -40.72
C ARG A 70 4.19 18.85 -39.99
N TRP A 71 3.67 17.88 -40.73
CA TRP A 71 2.72 16.88 -40.24
C TRP A 71 3.38 15.54 -39.95
N LEU A 72 4.40 15.15 -40.72
CA LEU A 72 5.04 13.84 -40.60
C LEU A 72 5.64 13.58 -39.20
N PRO A 73 6.44 14.49 -38.58
CA PRO A 73 6.92 14.31 -37.22
C PRO A 73 5.78 14.21 -36.18
N VAL A 74 4.68 14.93 -36.37
CA VAL A 74 3.51 14.88 -35.49
C VAL A 74 2.81 13.53 -35.61
N GLY A 75 2.65 13.02 -36.83
CA GLY A 75 2.12 11.67 -37.07
C GLY A 75 2.99 10.59 -36.42
N LEU A 76 4.32 10.67 -36.61
CA LEU A 76 5.27 9.76 -35.97
C LEU A 76 5.36 9.91 -34.45
N PHE A 77 4.92 11.06 -33.92
CA PHE A 77 4.85 11.27 -32.48
C PHE A 77 3.57 10.67 -31.87
N LEU A 78 2.41 10.86 -32.53
CA LEU A 78 1.11 10.47 -31.98
C LEU A 78 0.69 9.04 -32.32
N VAL A 79 0.96 8.55 -33.53
CA VAL A 79 0.52 7.22 -33.98
C VAL A 79 1.20 6.10 -33.19
N PRO A 80 2.53 6.09 -33.00
CA PRO A 80 3.17 5.09 -32.15
C PRO A 80 2.74 5.18 -30.68
N ALA A 81 2.43 6.39 -30.18
CA ALA A 81 1.89 6.56 -28.82
C ALA A 81 0.55 5.83 -28.67
N LEU A 82 -0.38 6.06 -29.60
CA LEU A 82 -1.67 5.39 -29.63
C LEU A 82 -1.52 3.88 -29.82
N ALA A 83 -0.63 3.45 -30.72
CA ALA A 83 -0.32 2.04 -30.92
C ALA A 83 0.21 1.39 -29.63
N ASN A 84 1.11 2.07 -28.90
CA ASN A 84 1.60 1.58 -27.61
C ASN A 84 0.47 1.44 -26.58
N MET A 85 -0.43 2.43 -26.50
CA MET A 85 -1.58 2.40 -25.59
C MET A 85 -2.57 1.27 -25.92
N LEU A 86 -2.70 0.89 -27.19
CA LEU A 86 -3.66 -0.12 -27.65
C LEU A 86 -3.09 -1.56 -27.68
N VAL A 87 -1.81 -1.70 -28.05
CA VAL A 87 -1.18 -3.01 -28.28
C VAL A 87 -0.64 -3.61 -26.99
N PHE A 88 -0.01 -2.79 -26.16
CA PHE A 88 0.55 -3.27 -24.91
C PHE A 88 -0.48 -3.05 -23.81
N TYR A 89 -1.14 -4.13 -23.37
CA TYR A 89 -2.08 -4.16 -22.24
C TYR A 89 -1.45 -3.65 -20.92
N ARG A 90 -0.11 -3.47 -20.91
CA ARG A 90 0.74 -2.93 -19.85
C ARG A 90 1.82 -2.02 -20.50
N PRO A 91 1.43 -0.84 -20.97
CA PRO A 91 1.30 0.31 -20.10
C PRO A 91 -0.14 0.75 -19.92
N SER A 92 -0.46 1.17 -18.70
CA SER A 92 -1.59 2.06 -18.50
C SER A 92 -1.43 3.28 -19.42
N MET A 93 -2.51 3.78 -20.02
CA MET A 93 -2.50 5.01 -20.86
C MET A 93 -1.65 6.12 -20.23
N ILE A 94 -1.72 6.22 -18.89
CA ILE A 94 -0.95 7.17 -18.09
C ILE A 94 0.57 6.98 -18.19
N THR A 95 1.11 5.77 -18.33
CA THR A 95 2.55 5.55 -18.52
C THR A 95 3.05 6.16 -19.84
N VAL A 96 2.29 6.02 -20.93
CA VAL A 96 2.64 6.65 -22.21
C VAL A 96 2.54 8.18 -22.10
N LEU A 97 1.53 8.69 -21.38
CA LEU A 97 1.35 10.13 -21.15
C LEU A 97 2.47 10.73 -20.31
N LEU A 98 2.88 10.07 -19.22
CA LEU A 98 3.81 10.60 -18.22
C LEU A 98 5.27 10.36 -18.57
N PHE A 99 5.60 9.30 -19.32
CA PHE A 99 6.98 8.95 -19.62
C PHE A 99 7.28 8.93 -21.12
N GLY A 100 6.39 8.35 -21.92
CA GLY A 100 6.58 8.22 -23.37
C GLY A 100 6.61 9.57 -24.09
N PHE A 101 5.56 10.38 -23.90
CA PHE A 101 5.50 11.71 -24.52
C PHE A 101 6.67 12.62 -24.12
N PRO A 102 7.01 12.78 -22.82
CA PRO A 102 8.16 13.57 -22.43
C PRO A 102 9.47 13.08 -23.02
N LEU A 103 9.74 11.77 -22.98
CA LEU A 103 10.97 11.19 -23.53
C LEU A 103 11.13 11.56 -25.01
N VAL A 104 10.10 11.28 -25.83
CA VAL A 104 10.18 11.51 -27.28
C VAL A 104 10.19 13.01 -27.61
N ALA A 105 9.45 13.84 -26.86
CA ALA A 105 9.40 15.28 -27.09
C ALA A 105 10.73 15.95 -26.71
N PHE A 106 11.40 15.49 -25.66
CA PHE A 106 12.69 16.02 -25.26
C PHE A 106 13.80 15.56 -26.20
N LEU A 107 13.77 14.31 -26.66
CA LEU A 107 14.66 13.81 -27.72
C LEU A 107 14.48 14.60 -29.02
N TRP A 108 13.24 14.93 -29.40
CA TRP A 108 12.92 15.80 -30.53
C TRP A 108 13.64 17.15 -30.41
N VAL A 109 13.46 17.85 -29.28
CA VAL A 109 14.07 19.17 -29.08
C VAL A 109 15.60 19.06 -29.03
N ALA A 110 16.13 18.07 -28.32
CA ALA A 110 17.57 17.83 -28.19
C ALA A 110 18.22 17.59 -29.57
N TRP A 111 17.61 16.78 -30.42
CA TRP A 111 18.09 16.57 -31.78
C TRP A 111 18.16 17.86 -32.58
N LEU A 112 17.13 18.71 -32.51
CA LEU A 112 17.12 19.98 -33.23
C LEU A 112 18.19 20.96 -32.73
N VAL A 113 18.57 20.87 -31.45
CA VAL A 113 19.69 21.64 -30.89
C VAL A 113 21.02 21.11 -31.42
N ILE A 114 21.24 19.79 -31.35
CA ILE A 114 22.48 19.13 -31.75
C ILE A 114 22.71 19.24 -33.26
N SER A 115 21.66 19.08 -34.06
CA SER A 115 21.71 19.11 -35.53
C SER A 115 21.67 20.53 -36.12
N ARG A 116 21.66 21.57 -35.28
CA ARG A 116 21.64 22.97 -35.72
C ARG A 116 22.72 23.35 -36.77
N PRO A 117 23.97 22.84 -36.72
CA PRO A 117 24.97 23.13 -37.76
C PRO A 117 24.78 22.30 -39.04
N ALA A 118 23.96 21.24 -39.01
CA ALA A 118 23.78 20.32 -40.14
C ALA A 118 22.82 20.88 -41.21
N PRO A 119 22.87 20.38 -42.45
CA PRO A 119 21.90 20.72 -43.49
C PRO A 119 20.46 20.39 -43.09
N ARG A 120 19.48 21.16 -43.59
CA ARG A 120 18.06 20.99 -43.21
C ARG A 120 17.52 19.59 -43.47
N LEU A 121 17.93 18.95 -44.56
CA LEU A 121 17.54 17.58 -44.85
C LEU A 121 18.02 16.61 -43.77
N VAL A 122 19.25 16.79 -43.28
CA VAL A 122 19.82 15.98 -42.18
C VAL A 122 19.07 16.26 -40.87
N GLN A 123 18.77 17.52 -40.57
CA GLN A 123 17.98 17.90 -39.40
C GLN A 123 16.60 17.23 -39.43
N LEU A 124 15.89 17.28 -40.57
CA LEU A 124 14.55 16.72 -40.69
C LEU A 124 14.55 15.19 -40.76
N ALA A 125 15.45 14.58 -41.52
CA ALA A 125 15.55 13.12 -41.61
C ALA A 125 15.98 12.50 -40.28
N GLY A 126 16.99 13.08 -39.62
CA GLY A 126 17.40 12.65 -38.30
C GLY A 126 16.33 12.89 -37.23
N LEU A 127 15.49 13.92 -37.38
CA LEU A 127 14.36 14.13 -36.46
C LEU A 127 13.35 12.98 -36.55
N LEU A 128 13.02 12.52 -37.76
CA LEU A 128 12.15 11.36 -37.94
C LEU A 128 12.79 10.12 -37.30
N GLY A 129 14.10 9.92 -37.51
CA GLY A 129 14.85 8.83 -36.90
C GLY A 129 14.87 8.87 -35.38
N VAL A 130 15.02 10.05 -34.78
CA VAL A 130 15.01 10.25 -33.32
C VAL A 130 13.61 10.02 -32.72
N ILE A 131 12.55 10.45 -33.39
CA ILE A 131 11.18 10.20 -32.94
C ILE A 131 10.88 8.69 -32.98
N VAL A 132 11.21 8.03 -34.10
CA VAL A 132 11.01 6.58 -34.25
C VAL A 132 11.87 5.81 -33.26
N GLY A 133 13.15 6.16 -33.12
CA GLY A 133 14.09 5.54 -32.19
C GLY A 133 13.69 5.75 -30.72
N GLY A 134 13.19 6.93 -30.38
CA GLY A 134 12.66 7.21 -29.04
C GLY A 134 11.46 6.35 -28.69
N TRP A 135 10.51 6.19 -29.62
CA TRP A 135 9.40 5.25 -29.44
C TRP A 135 9.85 3.80 -29.39
N ALA A 136 10.81 3.39 -30.23
CA ALA A 136 11.36 2.03 -30.21
C ALA A 136 12.05 1.72 -28.86
N LEU A 137 12.82 2.66 -28.32
CA LEU A 137 13.41 2.52 -26.98
C LEU A 137 12.32 2.43 -25.91
N PHE A 138 11.31 3.31 -25.97
CA PHE A 138 10.20 3.28 -25.02
C PHE A 138 9.42 1.97 -25.08
N THR A 139 9.22 1.41 -26.28
CA THR A 139 8.52 0.12 -26.45
C THR A 139 9.33 -1.06 -25.88
N MET A 140 10.66 -0.95 -25.81
CA MET A 140 11.52 -1.99 -25.22
C MET A 140 11.46 -2.02 -23.70
N VAL A 141 11.12 -0.90 -23.06
CA VAL A 141 11.05 -0.78 -21.60
C VAL A 141 9.60 -0.93 -21.13
N ARG A 142 9.43 -1.53 -19.95
CA ARG A 142 8.18 -1.70 -19.22
C ARG A 142 8.29 -0.99 -17.87
N ILE A 143 7.19 -0.40 -17.43
CA ILE A 143 7.04 0.17 -16.09
C ILE A 143 5.89 -0.57 -15.43
N ASP A 144 6.21 -1.49 -14.52
CA ASP A 144 5.21 -2.35 -13.88
C ASP A 144 4.58 -1.68 -12.66
N GLU A 145 5.40 -1.06 -11.82
CA GLU A 145 4.99 -0.41 -10.58
C GLU A 145 6.03 0.62 -10.13
N THR A 146 5.86 1.16 -8.93
CA THR A 146 6.87 1.97 -8.24
C THR A 146 7.66 1.17 -7.21
N ASN A 147 8.92 1.52 -7.02
CA ASN A 147 9.78 0.97 -5.98
C ASN A 147 9.43 1.55 -4.58
N ALA A 148 10.21 1.16 -3.56
CA ALA A 148 10.05 1.63 -2.17
C ALA A 148 10.14 3.16 -2.01
N GLU A 149 10.82 3.84 -2.93
CA GLU A 149 10.99 5.29 -2.96
C GLU A 149 9.89 6.00 -3.76
N ILE A 150 8.92 5.25 -4.29
CA ILE A 150 7.84 5.72 -5.17
C ILE A 150 8.37 6.15 -6.55
N GLU A 151 9.53 5.64 -6.94
CA GLU A 151 10.09 5.86 -8.28
C GLU A 151 9.62 4.76 -9.25
N PRO A 152 9.41 5.05 -10.54
CA PRO A 152 9.03 4.05 -11.53
C PRO A 152 10.11 2.96 -11.66
N GLU A 153 9.72 1.70 -11.51
CA GLU A 153 10.61 0.56 -11.72
C GLU A 153 10.67 0.25 -13.23
N LEU A 154 11.83 0.51 -13.85
CA LEU A 154 12.06 0.25 -15.27
C LEU A 154 12.61 -1.17 -15.44
N ASP A 155 11.93 -1.98 -16.25
CA ASP A 155 12.40 -3.30 -16.63
C ASP A 155 12.35 -3.50 -18.15
N TRP A 156 13.18 -4.40 -18.67
CA TRP A 156 13.12 -4.76 -20.07
C TRP A 156 11.89 -5.63 -20.35
N ARG A 157 11.19 -5.38 -21.46
CA ARG A 157 9.92 -6.06 -21.75
C ARG A 157 10.07 -7.57 -21.95
N TRP A 158 11.27 -8.06 -22.25
CA TRP A 158 11.59 -9.49 -22.37
C TRP A 158 12.02 -10.14 -21.04
N HIS A 159 12.21 -9.37 -19.97
CA HIS A 159 12.38 -9.96 -18.65
C HIS A 159 11.01 -10.44 -18.11
N PRO A 160 10.96 -11.62 -17.47
CA PRO A 160 9.75 -12.09 -16.81
C PRO A 160 9.25 -11.07 -15.79
N THR A 161 7.95 -10.80 -15.82
CA THR A 161 7.29 -10.03 -14.75
C THR A 161 7.46 -10.71 -13.40
N LYS A 162 7.26 -9.95 -12.30
CA LYS A 162 7.16 -10.53 -10.94
C LYS A 162 6.10 -11.64 -10.88
N MET A 163 4.97 -11.44 -11.57
CA MET A 163 3.88 -12.43 -11.68
C MET A 163 4.31 -13.70 -12.43
N GLU A 164 4.96 -13.57 -13.60
CA GLU A 164 5.45 -14.73 -14.35
C GLU A 164 6.53 -15.49 -13.57
N SER A 165 7.44 -14.77 -12.90
CA SER A 165 8.47 -15.36 -12.06
C SER A 165 7.86 -16.11 -10.86
N PHE A 166 6.85 -15.51 -10.22
CA PHE A 166 6.07 -16.15 -9.16
C PHE A 166 5.45 -17.45 -9.68
N GLN A 167 4.74 -17.41 -10.80
CA GLN A 167 4.10 -18.60 -11.39
C GLN A 167 5.08 -19.72 -11.72
N GLN A 168 6.26 -19.38 -12.24
CA GLN A 168 7.32 -20.35 -12.55
C GLN A 168 7.89 -21.02 -11.29
N GLU A 169 8.01 -20.28 -10.18
CA GLU A 169 8.52 -20.82 -8.91
C GLU A 169 7.44 -21.52 -8.10
N ARG A 170 6.18 -21.12 -8.24
CA ARG A 170 5.07 -21.58 -7.40
C ARG A 170 4.91 -23.10 -7.38
N ALA A 171 5.08 -23.75 -8.53
CA ALA A 171 4.99 -25.21 -8.64
C ALA A 171 6.06 -25.95 -7.80
N LYS A 172 7.22 -25.31 -7.52
CA LYS A 172 8.30 -25.89 -6.71
C LYS A 172 7.92 -26.00 -5.24
N TRP A 173 6.96 -25.20 -4.80
CA TRP A 173 6.55 -25.08 -3.40
C TRP A 173 5.20 -25.75 -3.15
N ALA A 174 4.69 -26.61 -4.02
CA ALA A 174 3.47 -27.36 -3.73
C ALA A 174 3.74 -28.43 -2.65
N ALA A 175 2.91 -28.47 -1.59
CA ALA A 175 2.96 -29.53 -0.61
C ALA A 175 2.31 -30.83 -1.13
N ALA A 176 2.64 -31.97 -0.53
CA ALA A 176 1.80 -33.16 -0.63
C ALA A 176 0.40 -32.89 -0.04
N ALA A 177 -0.62 -33.63 -0.49
CA ALA A 177 -2.02 -33.37 -0.14
C ALA A 177 -2.22 -33.12 1.37
N PRO A 178 -3.02 -32.10 1.76
CA PRO A 178 -3.12 -31.65 3.14
C PRO A 178 -3.59 -32.76 4.08
N ARG A 179 -2.97 -32.80 5.26
CA ARG A 179 -3.47 -33.60 6.39
C ARG A 179 -4.73 -32.90 6.93
N SER A 180 -5.84 -33.63 7.01
CA SER A 180 -7.18 -33.12 7.33
C SER A 180 -7.41 -32.82 8.82
N ASP A 181 -6.41 -32.29 9.51
CA ASP A 181 -6.54 -31.96 10.93
C ASP A 181 -7.23 -30.60 11.10
N ALA A 182 -8.16 -30.51 12.05
CA ALA A 182 -8.89 -29.27 12.30
C ALA A 182 -7.95 -28.17 12.80
N ILE A 183 -8.02 -26.99 12.20
CA ILE A 183 -7.24 -25.83 12.63
C ILE A 183 -7.87 -25.21 13.88
N THR A 184 -7.12 -25.21 14.99
CA THR A 184 -7.56 -24.65 16.27
C THR A 184 -6.53 -23.61 16.71
N VAL A 185 -7.01 -22.40 17.03
CA VAL A 185 -6.17 -21.32 17.55
C VAL A 185 -5.80 -21.62 19.00
N GLY A 186 -4.53 -21.50 19.33
CA GLY A 186 -3.95 -21.72 20.65
C GLY A 186 -2.90 -20.67 21.03
N PRO A 187 -2.23 -20.87 22.18
CA PRO A 187 -1.18 -19.98 22.65
C PRO A 187 -0.02 -19.85 21.63
N GLY A 188 0.48 -18.63 21.44
CA GLY A 188 1.58 -18.35 20.49
C GLY A 188 1.15 -18.17 19.04
N ASP A 189 -0.13 -18.41 18.72
CA ASP A 189 -0.70 -18.12 17.40
C ASP A 189 -0.92 -16.62 17.17
N TRP A 190 -0.86 -16.24 15.91
CA TRP A 190 -1.15 -14.90 15.42
C TRP A 190 -2.29 -14.96 14.41
N ALA A 191 -3.47 -15.34 14.88
CA ALA A 191 -4.57 -15.79 14.03
C ALA A 191 -5.30 -14.66 13.26
N GLU A 192 -4.97 -13.40 13.51
CA GLU A 192 -5.66 -12.25 12.91
C GLU A 192 -4.73 -11.04 12.72
N PHE A 193 -5.22 -10.03 12.00
CA PHE A 193 -4.51 -8.78 11.75
C PHE A 193 -4.00 -8.15 13.05
N ARG A 194 -2.69 -7.91 13.13
CA ARG A 194 -2.02 -7.33 14.30
C ARG A 194 -2.15 -8.15 15.59
N GLY A 195 -2.40 -9.45 15.46
CA GLY A 195 -2.40 -10.41 16.56
C GLY A 195 -3.72 -10.45 17.33
N PRO A 196 -3.82 -11.29 18.38
CA PRO A 196 -5.08 -11.60 19.07
C PRO A 196 -5.82 -10.42 19.72
N LYS A 197 -5.16 -9.27 19.86
CA LYS A 197 -5.73 -8.02 20.39
C LYS A 197 -5.76 -6.89 19.34
N ARG A 198 -5.27 -7.18 18.13
CA ARG A 198 -5.08 -6.23 17.03
C ARG A 198 -4.21 -5.01 17.36
N ASP A 199 -3.24 -5.18 18.26
CA ASP A 199 -2.38 -4.12 18.79
C ASP A 199 -0.90 -4.22 18.37
N ASP A 200 -0.55 -5.21 17.54
CA ASP A 200 0.83 -5.53 17.12
C ASP A 200 1.77 -5.80 18.31
N ASN A 201 1.26 -6.41 19.38
CA ASN A 201 2.05 -6.77 20.56
C ASN A 201 2.18 -8.29 20.71
N ALA A 202 3.37 -8.82 20.43
CA ALA A 202 3.72 -10.21 20.70
C ALA A 202 4.14 -10.39 22.16
N THR A 203 3.48 -11.33 22.85
CA THR A 203 3.77 -11.72 24.22
C THR A 203 4.07 -13.23 24.32
N GLY A 204 4.66 -13.65 25.42
CA GLY A 204 5.15 -15.01 25.63
C GLY A 204 6.42 -15.33 24.82
N VAL A 205 7.14 -14.30 24.35
CA VAL A 205 8.35 -14.46 23.53
C VAL A 205 9.43 -13.48 23.95
N THR A 206 10.65 -13.97 24.11
CA THR A 206 11.86 -13.19 24.36
C THR A 206 12.95 -13.76 23.47
N ILE A 207 13.69 -12.89 22.79
CA ILE A 207 14.67 -13.30 21.77
C ILE A 207 16.08 -12.82 22.11
N ASP A 208 17.07 -13.50 21.56
CA ASP A 208 18.40 -12.94 21.42
C ASP A 208 18.38 -11.80 20.40
N THR A 209 18.84 -10.63 20.87
CA THR A 209 18.85 -9.40 20.09
C THR A 209 20.24 -9.09 19.55
N ASP A 210 21.28 -9.84 19.96
CA ASP A 210 22.62 -9.71 19.37
C ASP A 210 22.70 -10.47 18.02
N TRP A 211 22.03 -9.93 17.01
CA TRP A 211 22.04 -10.54 15.67
C TRP A 211 23.39 -10.39 14.95
N ASN A 212 24.35 -9.64 15.50
CA ASN A 212 25.69 -9.57 14.93
C ASN A 212 26.47 -10.87 15.20
N THR A 213 26.24 -11.50 16.35
CA THR A 213 26.88 -12.76 16.74
C THR A 213 25.94 -13.96 16.53
N HIS A 214 24.66 -13.80 16.83
CA HIS A 214 23.64 -14.85 16.73
C HIS A 214 22.48 -14.38 15.81
N PRO A 215 22.71 -14.23 14.50
CA PRO A 215 21.65 -13.81 13.58
C PRO A 215 20.51 -14.84 13.55
N PRO A 216 19.25 -14.40 13.34
CA PRO A 216 18.14 -15.30 13.08
C PRO A 216 18.44 -16.22 11.89
N LYS A 217 18.04 -17.47 11.99
CA LYS A 217 18.29 -18.46 10.94
C LYS A 217 17.19 -18.38 9.89
N LEU A 218 17.55 -18.08 8.64
CA LEU A 218 16.61 -18.17 7.52
C LEU A 218 16.16 -19.63 7.35
N LEU A 219 14.87 -19.90 7.55
CA LEU A 219 14.29 -21.22 7.31
C LEU A 219 14.00 -21.41 5.82
N TRP A 220 13.33 -20.45 5.21
CA TRP A 220 13.03 -20.43 3.78
C TRP A 220 12.65 -19.02 3.33
N LYS A 221 12.89 -18.75 2.04
CA LYS A 221 12.50 -17.54 1.32
C LYS A 221 12.08 -17.93 -0.09
N HIS A 222 10.95 -17.43 -0.57
CA HIS A 222 10.51 -17.64 -1.95
C HIS A 222 9.57 -16.53 -2.43
N ARG A 223 9.22 -16.57 -3.72
CA ARG A 223 8.25 -15.64 -4.31
C ARG A 223 6.83 -15.90 -3.84
N ILE A 224 6.07 -14.84 -3.65
CA ILE A 224 4.64 -14.87 -3.30
C ILE A 224 3.85 -13.99 -4.26
N GLY A 225 2.56 -14.28 -4.45
CA GLY A 225 1.67 -13.45 -5.24
C GLY A 225 1.46 -12.09 -4.59
N ALA A 226 1.15 -11.10 -5.43
CA ALA A 226 1.08 -9.70 -5.01
C ALA A 226 -0.06 -9.44 -4.02
N GLY A 227 0.21 -8.63 -2.99
CA GLY A 227 -0.75 -8.32 -1.94
C GLY A 227 -0.09 -7.58 -0.78
N TRP A 228 -0.90 -6.84 -0.05
CA TRP A 228 -0.46 -5.96 1.05
C TRP A 228 -0.99 -6.38 2.42
N GLY A 229 -1.82 -7.43 2.47
CA GLY A 229 -2.21 -8.09 3.72
C GLY A 229 -0.99 -8.72 4.40
N SER A 230 -1.03 -8.82 5.73
CA SER A 230 -0.04 -9.56 6.51
C SER A 230 -0.37 -11.07 6.47
N PHE A 231 0.13 -11.80 7.46
CA PHE A 231 -0.16 -13.21 7.67
C PHE A 231 -1.04 -13.43 8.90
N ALA A 232 -1.87 -14.47 8.84
CA ALA A 232 -2.34 -15.14 10.04
C ALA A 232 -1.53 -16.45 10.22
N VAL A 233 -1.05 -16.71 11.43
CA VAL A 233 -0.26 -17.90 11.77
C VAL A 233 -1.02 -18.72 12.80
N VAL A 234 -1.31 -19.99 12.48
CA VAL A 234 -1.96 -20.94 13.41
C VAL A 234 -1.22 -22.26 13.36
N GLY A 235 -0.53 -22.60 14.45
CA GLY A 235 0.37 -23.74 14.55
C GLY A 235 1.42 -23.76 13.44
N ASP A 236 1.35 -24.78 12.58
CA ASP A 236 2.25 -24.98 11.46
C ASP A 236 1.71 -24.38 10.14
N LYS A 237 0.62 -23.60 10.18
CA LYS A 237 -0.04 -23.01 9.01
C LYS A 237 0.09 -21.49 8.95
N LEU A 238 0.29 -21.00 7.74
CA LEU A 238 0.48 -19.60 7.39
C LEU A 238 -0.56 -19.20 6.34
N PHE A 239 -1.48 -18.30 6.68
CA PHE A 239 -2.59 -17.89 5.83
C PHE A 239 -2.41 -16.46 5.33
N THR A 240 -2.70 -16.21 4.06
CA THR A 240 -2.71 -14.85 3.50
C THR A 240 -3.61 -14.75 2.27
N GLN A 241 -3.66 -13.56 1.66
CA GLN A 241 -4.31 -13.33 0.38
C GLN A 241 -3.30 -12.82 -0.65
N GLU A 242 -3.51 -13.18 -1.91
CA GLU A 242 -2.59 -12.89 -3.02
C GLU A 242 -3.35 -12.68 -4.33
N GLN A 243 -2.85 -11.81 -5.19
CA GLN A 243 -3.13 -11.86 -6.63
C GLN A 243 -2.26 -12.98 -7.19
N VAL A 244 -2.90 -14.06 -7.66
CA VAL A 244 -2.16 -15.22 -8.16
C VAL A 244 -1.96 -15.14 -9.66
N ASP A 245 -2.85 -14.50 -10.43
CA ASP A 245 -2.67 -14.27 -11.86
C ASP A 245 -3.38 -12.98 -12.30
N GLU A 246 -3.56 -12.76 -13.61
CA GLU A 246 -4.20 -11.55 -14.12
C GLU A 246 -5.72 -11.48 -13.94
N GLN A 247 -6.36 -12.53 -13.43
CA GLN A 247 -7.81 -12.61 -13.34
C GLN A 247 -8.29 -13.03 -11.94
N GLN A 248 -7.42 -13.59 -11.11
CA GLN A 248 -7.80 -14.23 -9.85
C GLN A 248 -7.01 -13.69 -8.65
N GLU A 249 -7.75 -13.27 -7.63
CA GLU A 249 -7.27 -13.24 -6.26
C GLU A 249 -7.43 -14.63 -5.64
N ALA A 250 -6.61 -14.94 -4.65
CA ALA A 250 -6.66 -16.19 -3.92
C ALA A 250 -6.45 -15.98 -2.42
N VAL A 251 -7.09 -16.84 -1.63
CA VAL A 251 -6.69 -17.13 -0.25
C VAL A 251 -5.76 -18.32 -0.29
N THR A 252 -4.60 -18.21 0.34
CA THR A 252 -3.56 -19.23 0.31
C THR A 252 -3.19 -19.66 1.72
N CYS A 253 -2.87 -20.94 1.85
CA CYS A 253 -2.31 -21.52 3.07
C CYS A 253 -0.99 -22.19 2.76
N TYR A 254 0.06 -21.85 3.50
CA TYR A 254 1.39 -22.45 3.43
C TYR A 254 1.76 -23.11 4.75
N THR A 255 2.73 -24.01 4.73
CA THR A 255 3.38 -24.51 5.94
C THR A 255 4.38 -23.48 6.49
N THR A 256 4.42 -23.26 7.80
CA THR A 256 5.40 -22.35 8.42
C THR A 256 6.83 -22.88 8.36
N THR A 257 7.01 -24.20 8.28
CA THR A 257 8.33 -24.86 8.33
C THR A 257 9.07 -24.92 6.99
N THR A 258 8.35 -25.12 5.88
CA THR A 258 8.97 -25.27 4.55
C THR A 258 8.48 -24.27 3.51
N GLY A 259 7.49 -23.43 3.83
CA GLY A 259 6.85 -22.53 2.85
C GLY A 259 6.03 -23.25 1.78
N ALA A 260 5.71 -24.54 1.98
CA ALA A 260 4.98 -25.29 0.97
C ALA A 260 3.49 -24.93 0.97
N LEU A 261 2.92 -24.66 -0.21
CA LEU A 261 1.50 -24.41 -0.45
C LEU A 261 0.68 -25.65 -0.10
N VAL A 262 -0.15 -25.52 0.92
CA VAL A 262 -1.03 -26.56 1.47
C VAL A 262 -2.34 -26.60 0.68
N TRP A 263 -2.97 -25.45 0.50
CA TRP A 263 -4.17 -25.28 -0.31
C TRP A 263 -4.27 -23.84 -0.81
N GLU A 264 -5.04 -23.66 -1.88
CA GLU A 264 -5.44 -22.35 -2.38
C GLU A 264 -6.92 -22.32 -2.73
N TYR A 265 -7.57 -21.19 -2.47
CA TYR A 265 -8.92 -20.89 -2.91
C TYR A 265 -8.89 -19.68 -3.83
N ARG A 266 -9.24 -19.85 -5.11
CA ARG A 266 -9.19 -18.77 -6.11
C ARG A 266 -10.59 -18.29 -6.45
N TYR A 267 -10.74 -16.99 -6.67
CA TYR A 267 -11.98 -16.39 -7.18
C TYR A 267 -11.68 -15.27 -8.19
N PRO A 268 -12.57 -15.02 -9.17
CA PRO A 268 -12.37 -13.95 -10.16
C PRO A 268 -12.35 -12.57 -9.51
N ALA A 269 -11.17 -11.94 -9.46
CA ALA A 269 -10.96 -10.60 -8.95
C ALA A 269 -9.57 -10.09 -9.37
N ARG A 270 -9.49 -8.78 -9.63
CA ARG A 270 -8.24 -8.10 -9.93
C ARG A 270 -8.32 -6.64 -9.53
N PHE A 271 -8.01 -6.36 -8.27
CA PHE A 271 -7.86 -4.97 -7.83
C PHE A 271 -6.48 -4.42 -8.25
N TYR A 272 -6.43 -3.17 -8.72
CA TYR A 272 -5.20 -2.49 -9.12
C TYR A 272 -5.24 -1.01 -8.73
N GLU A 273 -4.13 -0.53 -8.18
CA GLU A 273 -3.86 0.89 -7.94
C GLU A 273 -2.42 1.19 -8.42
N GLN A 274 -2.15 2.39 -8.90
CA GLN A 274 -0.90 2.72 -9.60
C GLN A 274 0.36 2.76 -8.70
N ILE A 275 0.23 3.21 -7.46
CA ILE A 275 1.33 3.33 -6.49
C ILE A 275 1.49 2.01 -5.74
N ALA A 276 0.37 1.42 -5.33
CA ALA A 276 0.37 0.19 -4.56
C ALA A 276 0.46 -1.08 -5.42
N GLY A 277 0.12 -1.05 -6.70
CA GLY A 277 0.04 -2.25 -7.51
C GLY A 277 -1.20 -3.11 -7.21
N VAL A 278 -1.15 -4.35 -7.70
CA VAL A 278 -2.27 -5.29 -7.71
C VAL A 278 -2.48 -6.02 -6.37
N GLY A 279 -3.66 -6.60 -6.22
CA GLY A 279 -3.95 -7.64 -5.24
C GLY A 279 -4.66 -7.18 -3.98
N PRO A 280 -4.97 -8.11 -3.08
CA PRO A 280 -5.74 -7.86 -1.86
C PRO A 280 -4.89 -7.18 -0.77
N ARG A 281 -5.55 -6.48 0.16
CA ARG A 281 -4.92 -5.68 1.22
C ARG A 281 -5.28 -6.14 2.64
N GLY A 282 -6.39 -6.86 2.81
CA GLY A 282 -6.81 -7.38 4.11
C GLY A 282 -5.99 -8.61 4.54
N THR A 283 -5.76 -8.75 5.84
CA THR A 283 -5.18 -9.96 6.45
C THR A 283 -6.31 -10.92 6.83
N PRO A 284 -6.17 -12.24 6.58
CA PRO A 284 -7.14 -13.22 7.05
C PRO A 284 -7.32 -13.23 8.57
N THR A 285 -8.49 -13.65 9.02
CA THR A 285 -8.79 -13.96 10.42
C THR A 285 -9.19 -15.42 10.54
N ILE A 286 -8.48 -16.17 11.39
CA ILE A 286 -8.70 -17.60 11.60
C ILE A 286 -9.35 -17.80 12.96
N VAL A 287 -10.60 -18.26 13.00
CA VAL A 287 -11.35 -18.49 14.25
C VAL A 287 -12.27 -19.69 14.06
N GLY A 288 -12.34 -20.58 15.04
CA GLY A 288 -13.29 -21.71 15.04
C GLY A 288 -13.15 -22.65 13.83
N GLY A 289 -11.93 -22.90 13.36
CA GLY A 289 -11.68 -23.73 12.18
C GLY A 289 -12.07 -23.08 10.83
N ARG A 290 -12.40 -21.79 10.83
CA ARG A 290 -12.76 -21.03 9.63
C ARG A 290 -11.71 -19.96 9.34
N ALA A 291 -11.51 -19.68 8.05
CA ALA A 291 -10.72 -18.55 7.57
C ALA A 291 -11.65 -17.50 6.95
N TYR A 292 -11.64 -16.28 7.49
CA TYR A 292 -12.42 -15.15 7.00
C TYR A 292 -11.49 -14.17 6.29
N THR A 293 -11.78 -13.86 5.04
CA THR A 293 -10.94 -12.97 4.23
C THR A 293 -11.75 -11.92 3.50
N PHE A 294 -11.14 -10.77 3.24
CA PHE A 294 -11.76 -9.67 2.48
C PHE A 294 -10.82 -9.21 1.38
N GLY A 295 -11.19 -9.51 0.14
CA GLY A 295 -10.40 -9.24 -1.05
C GLY A 295 -10.41 -7.76 -1.44
N GLY A 296 -9.46 -7.33 -2.28
CA GLY A 296 -9.30 -5.92 -2.66
C GLY A 296 -10.51 -5.34 -3.42
N SER A 297 -11.28 -6.21 -4.05
CA SER A 297 -12.52 -5.89 -4.78
C SER A 297 -13.79 -5.88 -3.91
N GLY A 298 -13.71 -6.29 -2.64
CA GLY A 298 -14.87 -6.34 -1.74
C GLY A 298 -15.56 -7.71 -1.66
N LYS A 299 -14.89 -8.78 -2.09
CA LYS A 299 -15.35 -10.16 -1.86
C LYS A 299 -15.00 -10.58 -0.43
N LEU A 300 -16.02 -10.86 0.38
CA LEU A 300 -15.87 -11.43 1.73
C LEU A 300 -16.08 -12.95 1.63
N VAL A 301 -15.09 -13.71 2.04
CA VAL A 301 -15.07 -15.17 1.87
C VAL A 301 -14.87 -15.84 3.23
N CYS A 302 -15.64 -16.91 3.48
CA CYS A 302 -15.42 -17.82 4.60
C CYS A 302 -15.04 -19.19 4.05
N LEU A 303 -13.89 -19.70 4.48
CA LEU A 303 -13.37 -21.00 4.10
C LEU A 303 -13.27 -21.92 5.31
N ASP A 304 -13.31 -23.23 5.07
CA ASP A 304 -12.74 -24.20 5.98
C ASP A 304 -11.22 -23.99 6.05
N ALA A 305 -10.68 -23.66 7.23
CA ALA A 305 -9.28 -23.29 7.36
C ALA A 305 -8.31 -24.48 7.11
N ALA A 306 -8.76 -25.72 7.33
CA ALA A 306 -7.92 -26.90 7.09
C ALA A 306 -7.87 -27.25 5.60
N LYS A 307 -8.98 -27.08 4.88
CA LYS A 307 -9.16 -27.59 3.51
C LYS A 307 -9.12 -26.51 2.42
N GLY A 308 -9.34 -25.24 2.76
CA GLY A 308 -9.47 -24.16 1.80
C GLY A 308 -10.77 -24.20 0.98
N THR A 309 -11.76 -24.99 1.39
CA THR A 309 -13.04 -25.10 0.68
C THR A 309 -13.99 -23.99 1.11
N SER A 310 -14.68 -23.38 0.14
CA SER A 310 -15.68 -22.34 0.39
C SER A 310 -16.83 -22.84 1.24
N VAL A 311 -17.16 -22.08 2.28
CA VAL A 311 -18.34 -22.25 3.13
C VAL A 311 -19.44 -21.33 2.66
N TRP A 312 -19.09 -20.05 2.47
CA TRP A 312 -19.95 -19.03 1.91
C TRP A 312 -19.12 -17.86 1.36
N GLU A 313 -19.71 -17.09 0.46
CA GLU A 313 -19.14 -15.88 -0.15
C GLU A 313 -20.16 -14.75 -0.20
N ARG A 314 -19.67 -13.51 -0.06
CA ARG A 314 -20.46 -12.29 -0.19
C ARG A 314 -19.76 -11.23 -1.01
N ASP A 315 -20.55 -10.45 -1.73
CA ASP A 315 -20.12 -9.26 -2.43
C ASP A 315 -20.57 -8.04 -1.62
N VAL A 316 -19.67 -7.53 -0.77
CA VAL A 316 -20.00 -6.43 0.13
C VAL A 316 -20.44 -5.17 -0.63
N PRO A 317 -19.78 -4.74 -1.73
CA PRO A 317 -20.28 -3.65 -2.57
C PRO A 317 -21.74 -3.85 -3.03
N ALA A 318 -22.10 -5.05 -3.46
CA ALA A 318 -23.47 -5.36 -3.89
C ALA A 318 -24.46 -5.30 -2.72
N ASP A 319 -24.09 -5.85 -1.57
CA ASP A 319 -24.95 -5.90 -0.38
C ASP A 319 -25.19 -4.50 0.23
N THR A 320 -24.19 -3.61 0.15
CA THR A 320 -24.24 -2.28 0.79
C THR A 320 -24.47 -1.12 -0.16
N GLY A 321 -24.38 -1.33 -1.48
CA GLY A 321 -24.44 -0.25 -2.47
C GLY A 321 -23.18 0.62 -2.49
N ALA A 322 -22.08 0.09 -1.95
CA ALA A 322 -20.82 0.79 -1.83
C ALA A 322 -19.99 0.76 -3.12
N LYS A 323 -18.94 1.59 -3.17
CA LYS A 323 -18.03 1.66 -4.32
C LYS A 323 -16.63 1.30 -3.89
N VAL A 324 -15.94 0.54 -4.74
CA VAL A 324 -14.52 0.24 -4.54
C VAL A 324 -13.75 1.56 -4.50
N GLN A 325 -13.02 1.78 -3.41
CA GLN A 325 -12.27 3.01 -3.18
C GLN A 325 -10.93 3.00 -3.91
N GLN A 326 -10.25 4.16 -3.92
CA GLN A 326 -8.96 4.33 -4.61
C GLN A 326 -7.95 3.25 -4.24
N TRP A 327 -7.86 2.89 -2.96
CA TRP A 327 -6.92 1.87 -2.47
C TRP A 327 -7.59 0.51 -2.24
N GLY A 328 -8.79 0.28 -2.79
CA GLY A 328 -9.52 -0.97 -2.64
C GLY A 328 -10.04 -1.17 -1.21
N TYR A 329 -10.53 -2.37 -0.92
CA TYR A 329 -10.86 -2.75 0.45
C TYR A 329 -9.60 -3.27 1.16
N SER A 330 -9.28 -2.65 2.30
CA SER A 330 -8.10 -2.97 3.13
C SER A 330 -8.47 -3.50 4.52
N SER A 331 -9.76 -3.47 4.86
CA SER A 331 -10.25 -3.88 6.18
C SER A 331 -9.97 -5.38 6.39
N SER A 332 -9.31 -5.72 7.48
CA SER A 332 -9.11 -7.12 7.90
C SER A 332 -10.31 -7.57 8.73
N PRO A 333 -11.02 -8.66 8.34
CA PRO A 333 -12.28 -9.07 8.98
C PRO A 333 -12.13 -9.27 10.48
N LEU A 334 -12.99 -8.69 11.31
CA LEU A 334 -13.05 -8.96 12.75
C LEU A 334 -14.13 -9.99 13.03
N VAL A 335 -13.82 -11.09 13.73
CA VAL A 335 -14.83 -12.04 14.18
C VAL A 335 -15.13 -11.80 15.65
N ALA A 336 -16.37 -11.46 15.98
CA ALA A 336 -16.80 -11.22 17.35
C ALA A 336 -18.26 -11.62 17.53
N GLN A 337 -18.57 -12.33 18.62
CA GLN A 337 -19.95 -12.67 19.03
C GLN A 337 -20.82 -13.25 17.89
N GLY A 338 -20.26 -14.15 17.07
CA GLY A 338 -20.98 -14.84 16.01
C GLY A 338 -21.12 -14.07 14.69
N VAL A 339 -20.60 -12.85 14.61
CA VAL A 339 -20.54 -12.07 13.36
C VAL A 339 -19.11 -11.81 12.90
N VAL A 340 -18.94 -11.65 11.59
CA VAL A 340 -17.72 -11.15 10.95
C VAL A 340 -17.96 -9.74 10.41
N VAL A 341 -17.13 -8.80 10.82
CA VAL A 341 -17.32 -7.36 10.61
C VAL A 341 -16.21 -6.79 9.74
N VAL A 342 -16.60 -5.97 8.76
CA VAL A 342 -15.70 -5.27 7.83
C VAL A 342 -16.14 -3.82 7.64
N PHE A 343 -15.19 -2.94 7.34
CA PHE A 343 -15.52 -1.62 6.83
C PHE A 343 -16.04 -1.74 5.39
N ALA A 344 -17.32 -1.46 5.21
CA ALA A 344 -18.02 -1.64 3.95
C ALA A 344 -18.13 -0.36 3.11
N ASN A 345 -17.88 0.81 3.70
CA ASN A 345 -17.93 2.14 3.08
C ASN A 345 -19.23 2.47 2.31
N GLY A 346 -20.33 1.80 2.64
CA GLY A 346 -21.63 2.00 2.02
C GLY A 346 -22.34 3.27 2.50
N PRO A 347 -23.13 3.94 1.65
CA PRO A 347 -23.90 5.11 2.04
C PRO A 347 -25.10 4.74 2.92
N GLY A 348 -25.66 5.73 3.62
CA GLY A 348 -26.97 5.61 4.28
C GLY A 348 -27.01 4.63 5.45
N GLY A 349 -26.05 4.71 6.37
CA GLY A 349 -25.99 3.81 7.54
C GLY A 349 -25.30 2.48 7.26
N LYS A 350 -24.51 2.38 6.19
CA LYS A 350 -23.85 1.15 5.74
C LYS A 350 -22.32 1.27 5.68
N GLY A 351 -21.74 2.15 6.48
CA GLY A 351 -20.29 2.34 6.55
C GLY A 351 -19.57 1.08 7.05
N THR A 352 -20.18 0.37 8.00
CA THR A 352 -19.73 -0.89 8.56
C THR A 352 -20.79 -1.96 8.31
N ALA A 353 -20.37 -3.17 7.93
CA ALA A 353 -21.27 -4.30 7.73
C ALA A 353 -20.80 -5.51 8.53
N ALA A 354 -21.76 -6.26 9.06
CA ALA A 354 -21.53 -7.50 9.78
C ALA A 354 -22.35 -8.63 9.17
N TYR A 355 -21.74 -9.79 9.04
CA TYR A 355 -22.33 -10.98 8.47
C TYR A 355 -22.28 -12.12 9.49
N LYS A 356 -23.28 -12.99 9.52
CA LYS A 356 -23.27 -14.15 10.40
C LYS A 356 -22.13 -15.10 10.02
N THR A 357 -21.38 -15.57 11.01
CA THR A 357 -20.19 -16.41 10.81
C THR A 357 -20.50 -17.76 10.16
N ASP A 358 -21.68 -18.32 10.41
CA ASP A 358 -22.14 -19.64 9.97
C ASP A 358 -22.74 -19.62 8.56
N THR A 359 -23.59 -18.64 8.23
CA THR A 359 -24.33 -18.58 6.96
C THR A 359 -23.83 -17.51 5.99
N GLY A 360 -23.06 -16.55 6.48
CA GLY A 360 -22.65 -15.37 5.72
C GLY A 360 -23.81 -14.39 5.44
N GLU A 361 -25.01 -14.60 5.98
CA GLU A 361 -26.11 -13.63 5.84
C GLU A 361 -25.75 -12.28 6.46
N LEU A 362 -26.13 -11.19 5.80
CA LEU A 362 -25.97 -9.85 6.37
C LEU A 362 -26.78 -9.75 7.68
N ALA A 363 -26.08 -9.61 8.80
CA ALA A 363 -26.68 -9.53 10.12
C ALA A 363 -27.12 -8.10 10.44
N TRP A 364 -26.24 -7.13 10.20
CA TRP A 364 -26.53 -5.72 10.38
C TRP A 364 -25.58 -4.85 9.56
N THR A 365 -26.00 -3.61 9.34
CA THR A 365 -25.17 -2.52 8.81
C THR A 365 -25.32 -1.31 9.72
N ALA A 366 -24.23 -0.56 9.93
CA ALA A 366 -24.25 0.63 10.77
C ALA A 366 -23.21 1.66 10.31
N GLY A 367 -23.33 2.88 10.84
CA GLY A 367 -22.33 3.93 10.69
C GLY A 367 -22.40 4.71 9.38
N ASN A 368 -21.80 5.90 9.41
CA ASN A 368 -21.86 6.87 8.32
C ASN A 368 -20.50 7.09 7.63
N GLY A 369 -19.45 6.36 8.05
CA GLY A 369 -18.16 6.37 7.37
C GLY A 369 -18.29 5.97 5.90
N THR A 370 -17.87 6.85 4.99
CA THR A 370 -17.87 6.59 3.55
C THR A 370 -16.48 6.47 2.96
N PHE A 371 -15.45 6.75 3.75
CA PHE A 371 -14.07 6.70 3.29
C PHE A 371 -13.13 6.30 4.44
N GLY A 372 -12.23 5.35 4.20
CA GLY A 372 -11.40 4.75 5.24
C GLY A 372 -10.83 3.41 4.80
N TYR A 373 -9.74 3.01 5.43
CA TYR A 373 -8.99 1.79 5.15
C TYR A 373 -8.59 1.06 6.44
N SER A 374 -9.16 1.48 7.57
CA SER A 374 -8.97 0.85 8.87
C SER A 374 -9.74 -0.48 8.97
N SER A 375 -9.50 -1.19 10.05
CA SER A 375 -10.12 -2.47 10.36
C SER A 375 -10.98 -2.30 11.61
N ALA A 376 -11.96 -3.17 11.79
CA ALA A 376 -12.76 -3.18 13.01
C ALA A 376 -11.87 -3.58 14.20
N GLN A 377 -11.95 -2.83 15.30
CA GLN A 377 -11.24 -3.11 16.55
C GLN A 377 -12.24 -3.51 17.63
N LEU A 378 -12.07 -4.69 18.24
CA LEU A 378 -12.84 -5.04 19.43
C LEU A 378 -12.20 -4.39 20.66
N ALA A 379 -13.02 -3.74 21.49
CA ALA A 379 -12.58 -3.15 22.75
C ALA A 379 -13.65 -3.32 23.83
N LYS A 380 -13.25 -3.40 25.09
CA LYS A 380 -14.16 -3.27 26.23
C LYS A 380 -14.01 -1.87 26.80
N LEU A 381 -15.02 -1.02 26.64
CA LEU A 381 -15.02 0.35 27.17
C LEU A 381 -16.21 0.53 28.11
N GLY A 382 -16.01 1.15 29.27
CA GLY A 382 -17.07 1.30 30.28
C GLY A 382 -17.75 -0.03 30.67
N GLY A 383 -16.98 -1.13 30.65
CA GLY A 383 -17.46 -2.50 30.92
C GLY A 383 -18.26 -3.16 29.80
N VAL A 384 -18.39 -2.55 28.62
CA VAL A 384 -19.18 -3.07 27.48
C VAL A 384 -18.25 -3.43 26.33
N ASP A 385 -18.48 -4.58 25.70
CA ASP A 385 -17.80 -4.95 24.46
C ASP A 385 -18.34 -4.13 23.29
N GLN A 386 -17.45 -3.54 22.51
CA GLN A 386 -17.77 -2.62 21.43
C GLN A 386 -16.86 -2.87 20.24
N ILE A 387 -17.41 -2.72 19.04
CA ILE A 387 -16.64 -2.69 17.81
C ILE A 387 -16.40 -1.23 17.46
N LEU A 388 -15.13 -0.86 17.37
CA LEU A 388 -14.69 0.47 16.98
C LEU A 388 -14.33 0.47 15.50
N MET A 389 -14.76 1.50 14.77
CA MET A 389 -14.40 1.70 13.37
C MET A 389 -13.96 3.13 13.12
N VAL A 390 -12.74 3.29 12.63
CA VAL A 390 -12.17 4.58 12.24
C VAL A 390 -12.43 4.83 10.75
N SER A 391 -12.95 6.02 10.44
CA SER A 391 -13.25 6.44 9.06
C SER A 391 -13.24 7.97 8.93
N ASP A 392 -13.63 8.50 7.78
CA ASP A 392 -13.69 9.94 7.50
C ASP A 392 -14.61 10.76 8.42
N VAL A 393 -15.46 10.10 9.22
CA VAL A 393 -16.26 10.79 10.24
C VAL A 393 -15.51 11.01 11.56
N GLY A 394 -14.47 10.24 11.83
CA GLY A 394 -13.85 10.17 13.15
C GLY A 394 -13.62 8.72 13.58
N ILE A 395 -14.26 8.34 14.69
CA ILE A 395 -14.37 6.96 15.14
C ILE A 395 -15.80 6.71 15.65
N GLU A 396 -16.41 5.63 15.18
CA GLU A 396 -17.75 5.19 15.56
C GLU A 396 -17.63 3.89 16.38
N SER A 397 -18.50 3.73 17.36
CA SER A 397 -18.59 2.53 18.18
C SER A 397 -19.95 1.85 18.05
N TYR A 398 -19.94 0.53 17.94
CA TYR A 398 -21.13 -0.30 17.76
C TYR A 398 -21.18 -1.43 18.78
N GLN A 399 -22.39 -1.79 19.19
CA GLN A 399 -22.63 -3.04 19.90
C GLN A 399 -22.43 -4.23 18.94
N PRO A 400 -21.63 -5.25 19.30
CA PRO A 400 -21.31 -6.35 18.38
C PRO A 400 -22.53 -7.15 17.89
N ALA A 401 -23.52 -7.33 18.76
CA ALA A 401 -24.67 -8.20 18.51
C ALA A 401 -25.62 -7.68 17.40
N ASP A 402 -25.87 -6.37 17.36
CA ASP A 402 -26.92 -5.78 16.52
C ASP A 402 -26.48 -4.52 15.74
N GLY A 403 -25.23 -4.10 15.91
CA GLY A 403 -24.70 -2.91 15.23
C GLY A 403 -25.22 -1.59 15.79
N LYS A 404 -25.92 -1.59 16.95
CA LYS A 404 -26.40 -0.36 17.57
C LYS A 404 -25.23 0.58 17.83
N VAL A 405 -25.30 1.79 17.29
CA VAL A 405 -24.30 2.84 17.53
C VAL A 405 -24.36 3.24 19.02
N LEU A 406 -23.24 3.08 19.72
CA LEU A 406 -23.12 3.44 21.14
C LEU A 406 -22.68 4.89 21.28
N TRP A 407 -21.69 5.31 20.50
CA TRP A 407 -21.23 6.68 20.44
C TRP A 407 -20.48 6.97 19.14
N VAL A 408 -20.34 8.24 18.84
CA VAL A 408 -19.54 8.76 17.72
C VAL A 408 -18.63 9.85 18.26
N HIS A 409 -17.33 9.69 18.07
CA HIS A 409 -16.38 10.76 18.28
C HIS A 409 -16.15 11.49 16.95
N ASP A 410 -16.74 12.68 16.83
CA ASP A 410 -16.66 13.49 15.63
C ASP A 410 -15.25 14.07 15.44
N TRP A 411 -14.57 13.62 14.38
CA TRP A 411 -13.32 14.21 13.90
C TRP A 411 -13.34 14.26 12.36
N LYS A 412 -14.36 14.91 11.81
CA LYS A 412 -14.73 14.83 10.38
C LYS A 412 -13.65 15.37 9.45
N GLN A 413 -13.21 14.54 8.50
CA GLN A 413 -12.30 14.89 7.42
C GLN A 413 -12.75 14.22 6.11
N ARG A 414 -13.62 14.89 5.35
CA ARG A 414 -14.26 14.31 4.16
C ARG A 414 -13.24 13.88 3.11
N GLY A 415 -13.35 12.64 2.63
CA GLY A 415 -12.52 12.09 1.56
C GLY A 415 -11.05 11.90 1.93
N VAL A 416 -10.73 11.85 3.22
CA VAL A 416 -9.36 11.68 3.72
C VAL A 416 -9.11 10.23 4.12
N ASN A 417 -8.00 9.64 3.66
CA ASN A 417 -7.61 8.28 4.02
C ASN A 417 -7.40 8.16 5.54
N ARG A 418 -8.34 7.55 6.25
CA ARG A 418 -8.10 7.08 7.62
C ARG A 418 -7.75 5.61 7.61
N VAL A 419 -6.50 5.31 7.95
CA VAL A 419 -5.94 3.97 7.74
C VAL A 419 -5.57 3.31 9.07
N SER A 420 -4.90 4.04 9.96
CA SER A 420 -4.39 3.47 11.21
C SER A 420 -5.50 2.94 12.12
N GLN A 421 -5.23 1.85 12.84
CA GLN A 421 -6.13 1.35 13.87
C GLN A 421 -6.20 2.31 15.07
N PRO A 422 -7.34 2.35 15.77
CA PRO A 422 -7.37 2.96 17.09
C PRO A 422 -6.55 2.12 18.08
N ALA A 423 -5.65 2.73 18.85
CA ALA A 423 -4.99 2.04 19.94
C ALA A 423 -5.85 2.15 21.21
N VAL A 424 -6.25 1.01 21.76
CA VAL A 424 -7.02 0.94 23.02
C VAL A 424 -6.04 1.06 24.19
N LEU A 425 -6.09 2.16 24.94
CA LEU A 425 -5.15 2.45 26.03
C LEU A 425 -5.64 1.89 27.38
N SER A 426 -6.96 1.90 27.57
CA SER A 426 -7.66 1.40 28.76
C SER A 426 -9.14 1.19 28.46
N ASP A 427 -9.91 0.79 29.46
CA ASP A 427 -11.38 0.71 29.43
C ASP A 427 -12.07 2.09 29.24
N THR A 428 -11.31 3.18 29.20
CA THR A 428 -11.84 4.55 29.06
C THR A 428 -11.09 5.40 28.05
N ASP A 429 -9.96 4.96 27.52
CA ASP A 429 -9.10 5.82 26.72
C ASP A 429 -8.63 5.14 25.44
N LEU A 430 -8.67 5.92 24.35
CA LEU A 430 -8.25 5.51 23.02
C LEU A 430 -7.25 6.52 22.45
N LEU A 431 -6.36 6.07 21.58
CA LEU A 431 -5.55 6.92 20.73
C LEU A 431 -5.97 6.72 19.27
N ILE A 432 -6.23 7.81 18.56
CA ILE A 432 -6.53 7.82 17.12
C ILE A 432 -5.62 8.80 16.41
N GLY A 433 -5.31 8.56 15.13
CA GLY A 433 -4.43 9.45 14.37
C GLY A 433 -4.65 9.43 12.86
N THR A 434 -4.15 10.47 12.20
CA THR A 434 -4.06 10.58 10.74
C THR A 434 -2.96 11.56 10.34
N GLY A 435 -2.20 11.23 9.31
CA GLY A 435 -1.19 12.07 8.68
C GLY A 435 -1.64 12.73 7.39
N VAL A 436 -2.91 12.58 7.03
CA VAL A 436 -3.54 13.23 5.87
C VAL A 436 -4.74 14.08 6.28
N GLY A 437 -5.09 15.03 5.41
CA GLY A 437 -6.20 15.97 5.63
C GLY A 437 -5.76 17.28 6.28
N THR A 438 -6.74 18.08 6.72
CA THR A 438 -6.52 19.44 7.26
C THR A 438 -6.26 19.46 8.77
N ASP A 439 -6.74 18.47 9.50
CA ASP A 439 -6.53 18.32 10.95
C ASP A 439 -5.72 17.05 11.22
N GLN A 440 -4.44 17.06 10.82
CA GLN A 440 -3.51 15.94 11.00
C GLN A 440 -2.96 15.88 12.43
N GLY A 441 -2.63 14.68 12.89
CA GLY A 441 -2.03 14.45 14.20
C GLY A 441 -2.54 13.17 14.85
N THR A 442 -2.30 13.09 16.15
CA THR A 442 -2.86 12.10 17.06
C THR A 442 -3.73 12.78 18.11
N GLN A 443 -4.78 12.11 18.55
CA GLN A 443 -5.67 12.56 19.61
C GLN A 443 -5.86 11.43 20.60
N ARG A 444 -5.75 11.75 21.90
CA ARG A 444 -6.21 10.87 22.96
C ARG A 444 -7.66 11.23 23.28
N VAL A 445 -8.53 10.25 23.21
CA VAL A 445 -9.98 10.39 23.44
C VAL A 445 -10.35 9.60 24.68
N HIS A 446 -10.95 10.29 25.65
CA HIS A 446 -11.56 9.68 26.81
C HIS A 446 -13.03 9.37 26.51
N VAL A 447 -13.49 8.20 26.93
CA VAL A 447 -14.84 7.68 26.73
C VAL A 447 -15.44 7.44 28.11
N THR A 448 -16.54 8.15 28.40
CA THR A 448 -17.27 8.01 29.66
C THR A 448 -18.63 7.39 29.39
N ARG A 449 -19.06 6.49 30.29
CA ARG A 449 -20.39 5.89 30.30
C ARG A 449 -21.13 6.31 31.56
N ASP A 450 -22.35 6.79 31.41
CA ASP A 450 -23.29 7.04 32.49
C ASP A 450 -24.65 6.39 32.15
N GLY A 451 -24.94 5.26 32.80
CA GLY A 451 -26.05 4.38 32.42
C GLY A 451 -25.94 3.92 30.96
N ASP A 452 -26.90 4.30 30.13
CA ASP A 452 -26.93 4.00 28.68
C ASP A 452 -26.38 5.15 27.83
N THR A 453 -25.95 6.26 28.46
CA THR A 453 -25.40 7.41 27.76
C THR A 453 -23.88 7.31 27.67
N TRP A 454 -23.36 7.66 26.50
CA TRP A 454 -21.93 7.68 26.21
C TRP A 454 -21.48 9.09 25.87
N LYS A 455 -20.29 9.47 26.33
CA LYS A 455 -19.65 10.74 25.99
C LYS A 455 -18.20 10.50 25.60
N THR A 456 -17.73 11.24 24.60
CA THR A 456 -16.32 11.26 24.21
C THR A 456 -15.74 12.64 24.39
N GLU A 457 -14.55 12.74 24.97
CA GLU A 457 -13.83 14.00 25.18
C GLU A 457 -12.39 13.88 24.70
N VAL A 458 -11.87 14.92 24.05
CA VAL A 458 -10.46 14.96 23.67
C VAL A 458 -9.64 15.35 24.89
N VAL A 459 -8.77 14.45 25.35
CA VAL A 459 -7.83 14.73 26.44
C VAL A 459 -6.72 15.66 25.95
N TRP A 460 -6.15 15.35 24.78
CA TRP A 460 -5.18 16.19 24.10
C TRP A 460 -5.16 15.93 22.59
N LYS A 461 -4.67 16.91 21.82
CA LYS A 461 -4.33 16.78 20.39
C LYS A 461 -2.87 17.11 20.19
N SER A 462 -2.20 16.38 19.31
CA SER A 462 -0.78 16.59 19.03
C SER A 462 -0.44 16.39 17.57
N LYS A 463 0.42 17.25 17.03
CA LYS A 463 1.02 17.12 15.68
C LYS A 463 2.41 16.45 15.73
N ASN A 464 2.83 16.03 16.91
CA ASN A 464 4.14 15.46 17.17
C ASN A 464 4.31 14.06 16.56
N LEU A 465 3.23 13.38 16.21
CA LEU A 465 3.21 12.15 15.43
C LEU A 465 1.98 12.18 14.52
N LYS A 466 2.17 11.89 13.23
CA LYS A 466 1.11 11.95 12.20
C LYS A 466 1.14 10.64 11.40
N PRO A 467 0.42 9.59 11.85
CA PRO A 467 0.50 8.28 11.24
C PRO A 467 -0.21 8.27 9.89
N TYR A 468 0.43 7.76 8.84
CA TYR A 468 -0.16 7.77 7.49
C TYR A 468 -0.99 6.51 7.21
N PHE A 469 -0.35 5.42 6.80
CA PHE A 469 -0.95 4.08 6.71
C PHE A 469 -0.21 3.05 7.58
N ASN A 470 0.70 3.55 8.39
CA ASN A 470 1.57 2.80 9.26
C ASN A 470 0.94 2.84 10.64
N ASP A 471 0.77 1.67 11.23
CA ASP A 471 0.27 1.57 12.58
C ASP A 471 1.39 1.83 13.59
N GLY A 472 1.01 1.90 14.87
CA GLY A 472 1.94 2.05 15.97
C GLY A 472 1.54 1.18 17.16
N VAL A 473 2.45 1.10 18.12
CA VAL A 473 2.36 0.24 19.30
C VAL A 473 2.46 1.08 20.58
N VAL A 474 1.80 0.61 21.63
CA VAL A 474 1.85 1.23 22.96
C VAL A 474 2.74 0.39 23.87
N HIS A 475 3.69 1.04 24.54
CA HIS A 475 4.52 0.39 25.54
C HIS A 475 4.81 1.36 26.69
N VAL A 476 4.49 0.95 27.92
CA VAL A 476 4.80 1.65 29.19
C VAL A 476 4.57 3.17 29.11
N GLY A 477 3.32 3.58 28.86
CA GLY A 477 2.92 5.00 28.83
C GLY A 477 3.36 5.79 27.61
N HIS A 478 3.96 5.14 26.61
CA HIS A 478 4.44 5.78 25.38
C HIS A 478 3.84 5.12 24.15
N PHE A 479 3.72 5.90 23.08
CA PHE A 479 3.29 5.40 21.77
C PHE A 479 4.42 5.56 20.76
N TYR A 480 4.75 4.45 20.09
CA TYR A 480 5.81 4.33 19.11
C TYR A 480 5.19 4.06 17.74
N GLY A 481 5.49 4.90 16.76
CA GLY A 481 4.92 4.76 15.42
C GLY A 481 5.58 5.69 14.41
N PHE A 482 5.07 5.69 13.18
CA PHE A 482 5.62 6.49 12.10
C PHE A 482 5.00 7.89 12.02
N ASP A 483 5.84 8.90 11.80
CA ASP A 483 5.48 10.27 11.41
C ASP A 483 6.05 10.53 10.01
N ASP A 484 5.26 10.21 8.99
CA ASP A 484 5.69 10.07 7.59
C ASP A 484 6.76 8.96 7.44
N LYS A 485 7.99 9.31 7.03
CA LYS A 485 9.08 8.34 6.82
C LYS A 485 9.96 8.07 8.04
N SER A 486 9.73 8.78 9.14
CA SER A 486 10.57 8.66 10.34
C SER A 486 9.79 8.09 11.50
N PHE A 487 10.42 7.20 12.25
CA PHE A 487 9.87 6.61 13.46
C PHE A 487 9.93 7.60 14.64
N THR A 488 8.92 7.60 15.48
CA THR A 488 8.68 8.64 16.49
C THR A 488 8.09 8.03 17.76
N CYS A 489 8.53 8.55 18.91
CA CYS A 489 7.94 8.27 20.22
C CYS A 489 7.22 9.52 20.75
N ILE A 490 6.01 9.34 21.28
CA ILE A 490 5.28 10.37 22.03
C ILE A 490 4.86 9.86 23.42
N ASP A 491 4.77 10.78 24.38
CA ASP A 491 4.21 10.52 25.70
C ASP A 491 2.68 10.45 25.64
N LEU A 492 2.05 9.40 26.19
CA LEU A 492 0.59 9.28 26.19
C LEU A 492 -0.10 10.20 27.21
N LYS A 493 0.66 10.78 28.15
CA LYS A 493 0.13 11.73 29.14
C LYS A 493 -0.33 13.03 28.48
N ASP A 494 0.48 13.59 27.57
CA ASP A 494 0.26 14.92 27.01
C ASP A 494 0.49 15.03 25.49
N GLY A 495 0.90 13.95 24.83
CA GLY A 495 1.19 13.94 23.39
C GLY A 495 2.50 14.67 23.01
N SER A 496 3.36 14.99 23.98
CA SER A 496 4.68 15.56 23.73
C SER A 496 5.58 14.56 22.98
N ARG A 497 6.36 15.07 22.02
CA ARG A 497 7.38 14.25 21.35
C ARG A 497 8.50 13.96 22.32
N LYS A 498 8.87 12.69 22.50
CA LYS A 498 10.12 12.33 23.17
C LYS A 498 11.29 12.38 22.19
N TRP A 499 11.16 11.67 21.08
CA TRP A 499 12.12 11.71 19.99
C TRP A 499 11.46 11.43 18.64
N LYS A 500 12.13 11.88 17.58
CA LYS A 500 11.86 11.50 16.19
C LYS A 500 13.20 11.11 15.57
N THR A 501 13.32 9.90 15.06
CA THR A 501 14.61 9.43 14.54
C THR A 501 15.04 10.25 13.32
N GLY A 502 16.35 10.43 13.16
CA GLY A 502 16.93 10.95 11.92
C GLY A 502 16.93 9.91 10.80
N THR A 503 16.91 8.62 11.15
CA THR A 503 16.91 7.51 10.19
C THR A 503 15.58 7.43 9.44
N GLN A 504 15.65 7.33 8.12
CA GLN A 504 14.46 7.19 7.29
C GLN A 504 14.15 5.71 7.07
N TYR A 505 13.19 5.18 7.82
CA TYR A 505 12.68 3.81 7.60
C TYR A 505 11.60 3.76 6.50
N GLY A 506 11.19 4.93 5.99
CA GLY A 506 10.12 5.04 5.01
C GLY A 506 8.76 4.76 5.64
N HIS A 507 7.79 4.36 4.83
CA HIS A 507 6.46 3.97 5.29
C HIS A 507 6.43 2.49 5.70
N GLY A 508 7.16 2.18 6.78
CA GLY A 508 7.32 0.83 7.31
C GLY A 508 6.18 0.38 8.24
N GLN A 509 6.36 -0.73 8.93
CA GLN A 509 5.45 -1.21 9.98
C GLN A 509 6.23 -1.52 11.26
N VAL A 510 5.52 -1.70 12.37
CA VAL A 510 6.14 -2.04 13.66
C VAL A 510 5.33 -3.10 14.40
N LEU A 511 6.06 -4.02 15.04
CA LEU A 511 5.55 -4.96 16.04
C LEU A 511 6.34 -4.79 17.34
N LEU A 512 5.67 -4.92 18.49
CA LEU A 512 6.28 -4.87 19.81
C LEU A 512 6.47 -6.30 20.35
N LEU A 513 7.68 -6.60 20.82
CA LEU A 513 7.96 -7.73 21.71
C LEU A 513 7.76 -7.23 23.15
N GLY A 514 6.53 -7.38 23.65
CA GLY A 514 6.07 -6.70 24.87
C GLY A 514 6.86 -7.07 26.12
N ASP A 515 7.32 -8.32 26.22
CA ASP A 515 8.01 -8.85 27.41
C ASP A 515 9.49 -8.45 27.49
N GLN A 516 10.06 -7.90 26.41
CA GLN A 516 11.48 -7.53 26.32
C GLN A 516 11.68 -6.04 26.00
N ALA A 517 10.61 -5.27 25.82
CA ALA A 517 10.67 -3.85 25.43
C ALA A 517 11.48 -3.64 24.13
N VAL A 518 11.26 -4.49 23.12
CA VAL A 518 11.92 -4.42 21.81
C VAL A 518 10.89 -4.22 20.72
N LEU A 519 11.16 -3.30 19.81
CA LEU A 519 10.35 -3.02 18.62
C LEU A 519 11.00 -3.69 17.41
N VAL A 520 10.20 -4.47 16.68
CA VAL A 520 10.55 -5.04 15.36
C VAL A 520 10.03 -4.08 14.30
N VAL A 521 10.89 -3.22 13.80
CA VAL A 521 10.56 -2.23 12.77
C VAL A 521 10.88 -2.83 11.39
N GLN A 522 9.86 -2.94 10.54
CA GLN A 522 10.00 -3.35 9.15
C GLN A 522 10.04 -2.11 8.26
N ALA A 523 11.19 -1.79 7.70
CA ALA A 523 11.38 -0.65 6.83
C ALA A 523 10.85 -0.91 5.41
N VAL A 524 10.59 0.17 4.67
CA VAL A 524 9.97 0.12 3.33
C VAL A 524 10.82 -0.63 2.29
N ASP A 525 12.13 -0.75 2.53
CA ASP A 525 13.10 -1.45 1.68
C ASP A 525 13.32 -2.92 2.08
N GLY A 526 12.50 -3.45 2.99
CA GLY A 526 12.54 -4.86 3.39
C GLY A 526 13.54 -5.19 4.51
N LYS A 527 14.20 -4.20 5.10
CA LYS A 527 14.99 -4.40 6.32
C LYS A 527 14.10 -4.61 7.54
N ILE A 528 14.54 -5.50 8.42
CA ILE A 528 14.06 -5.62 9.79
C ILE A 528 15.09 -4.99 10.72
N ILE A 529 14.64 -4.07 11.56
CA ILE A 529 15.47 -3.36 12.53
C ILE A 529 14.87 -3.60 13.91
N LEU A 530 15.69 -4.13 14.81
CA LEU A 530 15.35 -4.14 16.23
C LEU A 530 15.66 -2.77 16.82
N VAL A 531 14.69 -2.16 17.48
CA VAL A 531 14.82 -0.85 18.16
C VAL A 531 14.41 -1.05 19.61
N ALA A 532 15.16 -0.49 20.56
CA ALA A 532 14.73 -0.50 21.96
C ALA A 532 13.45 0.34 22.11
N ALA A 533 12.45 -0.15 22.84
CA ALA A 533 11.27 0.64 23.24
C ALA A 533 11.61 1.60 24.38
N ASN A 534 12.67 2.41 24.18
CA ASN A 534 13.17 3.40 25.12
C ASN A 534 12.55 4.77 24.79
N PRO A 535 11.83 5.40 25.72
CA PRO A 535 11.26 6.72 25.47
C PRO A 535 12.30 7.83 25.48
N ASP A 536 13.46 7.67 26.12
CA ASP A 536 14.43 8.75 26.29
C ASP A 536 15.26 8.99 25.03
N GLU A 537 15.53 7.92 24.27
CA GLU A 537 16.30 8.00 23.02
C GLU A 537 15.95 6.88 22.04
N HIS A 538 16.21 7.13 20.77
CA HIS A 538 16.10 6.14 19.71
C HIS A 538 17.38 5.31 19.61
N THR A 539 17.30 4.02 19.93
CA THR A 539 18.45 3.09 19.89
C THR A 539 18.14 1.88 19.00
N GLU A 540 18.85 1.75 17.87
CA GLU A 540 18.85 0.53 17.06
C GLU A 540 19.75 -0.52 17.71
N ILE A 541 19.21 -1.73 17.89
CA ILE A 541 19.90 -2.86 18.50
C ILE A 541 20.57 -3.73 17.43
N ALA A 542 19.82 -4.07 16.38
CA ALA A 542 20.25 -4.99 15.33
C ALA A 542 19.49 -4.75 14.02
N LYS A 543 20.04 -5.26 12.91
CA LYS A 543 19.43 -5.16 11.57
C LYS A 543 19.62 -6.43 10.77
N LEU A 544 18.66 -6.73 9.91
CA LEU A 544 18.67 -7.83 8.96
C LEU A 544 18.00 -7.38 7.66
N GLN A 545 18.65 -7.58 6.50
CA GLN A 545 17.97 -7.44 5.21
C GLN A 545 17.11 -8.68 4.98
N ALA A 546 15.80 -8.58 5.19
CA ALA A 546 14.93 -9.75 5.21
C ALA A 546 14.26 -10.00 3.85
N LEU A 547 13.89 -8.92 3.15
CA LEU A 547 13.19 -8.91 1.86
C LEU A 547 13.81 -7.87 0.93
N ASP A 548 13.59 -8.01 -0.37
CA ASP A 548 14.02 -7.02 -1.36
C ASP A 548 12.80 -6.30 -1.94
N GLY A 549 12.88 -4.98 -2.08
CA GLY A 549 11.83 -4.16 -2.70
C GLY A 549 10.79 -3.58 -1.73
N LYS A 550 9.73 -3.01 -2.32
CA LYS A 550 8.72 -2.19 -1.63
C LYS A 550 7.90 -3.02 -0.64
N THR A 551 7.99 -2.65 0.63
CA THR A 551 7.49 -3.46 1.75
C THR A 551 6.59 -2.63 2.67
N TRP A 552 5.30 -2.96 2.75
CA TRP A 552 4.30 -2.25 3.60
C TRP A 552 3.52 -3.16 4.54
N ASN A 553 3.73 -4.47 4.44
CA ASN A 553 3.01 -5.48 5.22
C ASN A 553 3.53 -5.48 6.66
N HIS A 554 2.65 -5.80 7.62
CA HIS A 554 3.06 -5.93 9.02
C HIS A 554 3.91 -7.20 9.20
N PRO A 555 5.03 -7.15 9.95
CA PRO A 555 5.73 -8.34 10.39
C PRO A 555 4.86 -9.15 11.37
N VAL A 556 5.10 -10.45 11.46
CA VAL A 556 4.47 -11.32 12.45
C VAL A 556 5.54 -12.07 13.22
N VAL A 557 5.38 -12.15 14.54
CA VAL A 557 6.18 -13.04 15.40
C VAL A 557 5.23 -14.05 16.03
N ALA A 558 5.43 -15.33 15.71
CA ALA A 558 4.63 -16.43 16.22
C ALA A 558 5.48 -17.71 16.32
N HIS A 559 5.28 -18.50 17.36
CA HIS A 559 6.01 -19.77 17.59
C HIS A 559 7.54 -19.66 17.44
N GLY A 560 8.13 -18.57 17.94
CA GLY A 560 9.58 -18.31 17.83
C GLY A 560 10.09 -18.01 16.43
N ASN A 561 9.20 -17.74 15.47
CA ASN A 561 9.56 -17.39 14.10
C ASN A 561 9.11 -15.96 13.76
N LEU A 562 9.92 -15.27 12.97
CA LEU A 562 9.60 -14.00 12.32
C LEU A 562 9.15 -14.29 10.89
N PHE A 563 7.92 -13.90 10.57
CA PHE A 563 7.33 -13.98 9.24
C PHE A 563 7.24 -12.60 8.63
N VAL A 564 7.82 -12.44 7.45
CA VAL A 564 7.82 -11.17 6.71
C VAL A 564 7.44 -11.43 5.26
N ARG A 565 6.69 -10.49 4.67
CA ARG A 565 6.41 -10.49 3.24
C ARG A 565 6.38 -9.08 2.68
N ASN A 566 6.48 -9.02 1.35
CA ASN A 566 6.05 -7.88 0.57
C ASN A 566 5.09 -8.34 -0.56
N ASN A 567 4.98 -7.55 -1.62
CA ASN A 567 4.14 -7.87 -2.78
C ASN A 567 4.77 -8.89 -3.76
N SER A 568 5.93 -9.47 -3.44
CA SER A 568 6.63 -10.39 -4.36
C SER A 568 7.46 -11.47 -3.67
N GLU A 569 7.81 -11.28 -2.40
CA GLU A 569 8.64 -12.19 -1.61
C GLU A 569 8.02 -12.44 -0.23
N VAL A 570 8.28 -13.64 0.29
CA VAL A 570 8.03 -14.04 1.67
C VAL A 570 9.30 -14.68 2.23
N ALA A 571 9.60 -14.42 3.50
CA ALA A 571 10.70 -15.06 4.21
C ALA A 571 10.29 -15.39 5.65
N VAL A 572 10.81 -16.50 6.16
CA VAL A 572 10.62 -16.93 7.55
C VAL A 572 11.97 -17.17 8.20
N TYR A 573 12.16 -16.53 9.35
CA TYR A 573 13.37 -16.64 10.15
C TYR A 573 13.05 -17.26 11.50
N GLU A 574 13.80 -18.27 11.89
CA GLU A 574 13.81 -18.82 13.23
C GLU A 574 14.57 -17.84 14.15
N LEU A 575 13.89 -17.34 15.18
CA LEU A 575 14.45 -16.43 16.17
C LEU A 575 15.11 -17.25 17.28
N ASN A 576 16.31 -16.86 17.67
CA ASN A 576 16.98 -17.44 18.84
C ASN A 576 16.21 -16.99 20.10
N LEU A 577 15.61 -17.92 20.83
CA LEU A 577 14.86 -17.62 22.06
C LEU A 577 15.80 -17.52 23.28
N LYS A 578 15.42 -16.73 24.29
CA LYS A 578 16.14 -16.63 25.58
C LYS A 578 15.48 -17.44 26.69
#